data_AF-A0A950TPM6-F1
#
_entry.id   AF-A0A950TPM6-F1
#
_cell.length_a   1.000
_cell.length_b   1.000
_cell.length_c   1.000
_cell.angle_alpha   90.00
_cell.angle_beta   90.00
_cell.angle_gamma   90.00
#
_symmetry.space_group_name_H-M   'P 1'
#
loop_
_entity.id
_entity.type
_entity.pdbx_description
1 polymer ?
#
loop_
_entity_poly.entity_id
_entity_poly.type
_entity_poly.pdbx_seq_one_letter_code
_entity_poly.pdbx_strand_id
1 'polypeptide(L)'
;MAENRKERSITGLARNLTELPAEQKRAALEISASLAGVSLKVSRAFVNAVPDAAAVLSPDDLRQWAELGRRIAMGSADSGVKFFARDISQFIALPVAARSDAFQVCIRQLVLSSSTAIATYDAIPAIAASVKDEDFLVRVFKLAADIAQRSAKHSAEFVERIPAVAEAVSIFEGDTTEVADAVIALATQFANRTGGMTADLWTDIPAALRELKSRDAIRLMNEAAEFLEFGGSVTLNFVSSGGDVLRSVPSVFAEWVRLSRTIAKSGNAVLISFLRATPRFFAGFSSRAHLQAVDIQRVINLTAEIADIDAESALAAFKSSGSALSKVSINQFDDWVKRGLADHDKDTSKARRSYFALETRESNSRLQKARIGLPLENVQHVLRLYIEALTGKEIEIAPLTAIPQETRIGDGKTIYLPTAVAEFDDDEKDFRLYKVLAAHGAGQ
;
A
#
# COMPACT_ATOMS: atom_id res chain seq x y z
N MET A 1 -4.45 -39.06 -32.52
CA MET A 1 -5.15 -40.36 -32.71
C MET A 1 -6.49 -40.24 -32.03
N ALA A 2 -7.54 -40.14 -32.83
CA ALA A 2 -8.92 -40.07 -32.37
C ALA A 2 -9.46 -41.50 -32.33
N GLU A 3 -9.65 -42.06 -31.13
CA GLU A 3 -10.27 -43.37 -30.99
C GLU A 3 -11.22 -43.44 -29.79
N ASN A 4 -12.48 -43.70 -30.10
CA ASN A 4 -13.54 -44.26 -29.24
C ASN A 4 -13.91 -43.56 -27.92
N ARG A 5 -14.70 -42.49 -28.04
CA ARG A 5 -15.71 -42.12 -27.01
C ARG A 5 -17.08 -42.76 -27.35
N LYS A 6 -17.09 -44.07 -27.64
CA LYS A 6 -18.33 -44.86 -27.81
C LYS A 6 -19.00 -45.02 -26.44
N GLU A 7 -20.32 -44.89 -26.40
CA GLU A 7 -21.14 -45.04 -25.19
C GLU A 7 -20.72 -46.29 -24.40
N ARG A 8 -20.09 -46.08 -23.23
CA ARG A 8 -19.67 -47.16 -22.34
C ARG A 8 -20.92 -47.89 -21.85
N SER A 9 -21.01 -49.19 -22.12
CA SER A 9 -22.12 -50.04 -21.65
C SER A 9 -22.17 -50.06 -20.11
N ILE A 10 -23.34 -50.35 -19.54
CA ILE A 10 -23.52 -50.51 -18.08
C ILE A 10 -22.52 -51.51 -17.49
N THR A 11 -22.21 -52.58 -18.23
CA THR A 11 -21.18 -53.58 -17.89
C THR A 11 -19.76 -53.01 -17.85
N GLY A 12 -19.42 -52.10 -18.77
CA GLY A 12 -18.13 -51.40 -18.74
C GLY A 12 -18.00 -50.43 -17.57
N LEU A 13 -19.09 -49.74 -17.20
CA LEU A 13 -19.13 -48.88 -16.03
C LEU A 13 -18.95 -49.65 -14.72
N ALA A 14 -19.63 -50.79 -14.60
CA ALA A 14 -19.52 -51.67 -13.44
C ALA A 14 -18.09 -52.20 -13.24
N ARG A 15 -17.41 -52.56 -14.33
CA ARG A 15 -16.01 -53.04 -14.30
C ARG A 15 -15.04 -51.97 -13.80
N ASN A 16 -15.16 -50.74 -14.30
CA ASN A 16 -14.28 -49.64 -13.88
C ASN A 16 -14.46 -49.30 -12.39
N LEU A 17 -15.68 -49.38 -11.86
CA LEU A 17 -15.95 -49.17 -10.44
C LEU A 17 -15.42 -50.33 -9.57
N THR A 18 -15.32 -51.56 -10.09
CA THR A 18 -14.77 -52.69 -9.33
C THR A 18 -13.26 -52.65 -9.15
N GLU A 19 -12.55 -51.92 -10.01
CA GLU A 19 -11.08 -51.78 -9.96
C GLU A 19 -10.61 -50.67 -8.98
N LEU A 20 -11.53 -49.89 -8.43
CA LEU A 20 -11.23 -48.81 -7.48
C LEU A 20 -10.96 -49.34 -6.06
N PRO A 21 -10.12 -48.64 -5.26
CA PRO A 21 -10.01 -48.83 -3.82
C PRO A 21 -11.38 -48.83 -3.12
N ALA A 22 -11.53 -49.67 -2.09
CA ALA A 22 -12.83 -49.93 -1.45
C ALA A 22 -13.54 -48.65 -0.96
N GLU A 23 -12.82 -47.71 -0.36
CA GLU A 23 -13.36 -46.44 0.14
C GLU A 23 -13.83 -45.51 -1.00
N GLN A 24 -13.04 -45.39 -2.08
CA GLN A 24 -13.42 -44.59 -3.25
C GLN A 24 -14.60 -45.21 -3.99
N LYS A 25 -14.63 -46.55 -4.11
CA LYS A 25 -15.78 -47.29 -4.66
C LYS A 25 -17.05 -47.03 -3.84
N ARG A 26 -16.97 -47.08 -2.51
CA ARG A 26 -18.10 -46.79 -1.62
C ARG A 26 -18.61 -45.36 -1.81
N ALA A 27 -17.70 -44.38 -1.79
CA ALA A 27 -18.04 -42.97 -2.03
C ALA A 27 -18.71 -42.76 -3.41
N ALA A 28 -18.16 -43.36 -4.46
CA ALA A 28 -18.71 -43.28 -5.81
C ALA A 28 -20.10 -43.90 -5.91
N LEU A 29 -20.33 -45.08 -5.31
CA LEU A 29 -21.64 -45.74 -5.33
C LEU A 29 -22.70 -44.92 -4.59
N GLU A 30 -22.40 -44.48 -3.38
CA GLU A 30 -23.29 -43.66 -2.55
C GLU A 30 -23.76 -42.41 -3.30
N ILE A 31 -22.83 -41.69 -3.94
CA ILE A 31 -23.17 -40.44 -4.61
C ILE A 31 -23.76 -40.67 -6.00
N SER A 32 -23.39 -41.74 -6.69
CA SER A 32 -24.03 -42.10 -7.96
C SER A 32 -25.54 -42.31 -7.80
N ALA A 33 -25.97 -42.88 -6.66
CA ALA A 33 -27.38 -43.04 -6.31
C ALA A 33 -28.04 -41.67 -6.01
N SER A 34 -27.38 -40.80 -5.25
CA SER A 34 -27.84 -39.43 -4.99
C SER A 34 -28.00 -38.61 -6.27
N LEU A 35 -27.03 -38.69 -7.19
CA LEU A 35 -27.08 -38.05 -8.51
C LEU A 35 -28.16 -38.65 -9.42
N ALA A 36 -28.40 -39.95 -9.34
CA ALA A 36 -29.46 -40.60 -10.11
C ALA A 36 -30.85 -40.08 -9.71
N GLY A 37 -31.04 -39.74 -8.43
CA GLY A 37 -32.24 -39.06 -7.93
C GLY A 37 -32.44 -37.65 -8.50
N VAL A 38 -31.38 -36.97 -8.93
CA VAL A 38 -31.46 -35.68 -9.66
C VAL A 38 -31.63 -35.91 -11.17
N SER A 39 -30.79 -36.75 -11.76
CA SER A 39 -30.83 -37.10 -13.18
C SER A 39 -29.96 -38.31 -13.53
N LEU A 40 -30.56 -39.31 -14.18
CA LEU A 40 -29.83 -40.50 -14.64
C LEU A 40 -28.68 -40.18 -15.62
N LYS A 41 -28.86 -39.17 -16.50
CA LYS A 41 -27.78 -38.76 -17.42
C LYS A 41 -26.60 -38.15 -16.68
N VAL A 42 -26.84 -37.43 -15.58
CA VAL A 42 -25.79 -36.84 -14.74
C VAL A 42 -25.08 -37.93 -13.94
N SER A 43 -25.83 -38.86 -13.34
CA SER A 43 -25.24 -40.02 -12.65
C SER A 43 -24.33 -40.83 -13.57
N ARG A 44 -24.77 -41.09 -14.82
CA ARG A 44 -23.95 -41.73 -15.85
C ARG A 44 -22.69 -40.93 -16.17
N ALA A 45 -22.79 -39.60 -16.30
CA ALA A 45 -21.64 -38.74 -16.57
C ALA A 45 -20.63 -38.77 -15.42
N PHE A 46 -21.09 -38.71 -14.17
CA PHE A 46 -20.25 -38.85 -12.99
C PHE A 46 -19.52 -40.20 -12.96
N VAL A 47 -20.25 -41.32 -13.05
CA VAL A 47 -19.66 -42.66 -13.01
C VAL A 47 -18.61 -42.88 -14.11
N ASN A 48 -18.81 -42.27 -15.29
CA ASN A 48 -17.82 -42.30 -16.37
C ASN A 48 -16.52 -41.57 -16.01
N ALA A 49 -16.59 -40.51 -15.22
CA ALA A 49 -15.47 -39.66 -14.82
C ALA A 49 -14.81 -40.10 -13.50
N VAL A 50 -15.46 -40.97 -12.71
CA VAL A 50 -14.92 -41.47 -11.43
C VAL A 50 -13.52 -42.09 -11.56
N PRO A 51 -13.17 -42.90 -12.58
CA PRO A 51 -11.82 -43.48 -12.65
C PRO A 51 -10.72 -42.42 -12.71
N ASP A 52 -10.91 -41.38 -13.53
CA ASP A 52 -9.96 -40.28 -13.67
C ASP A 52 -9.94 -39.42 -12.40
N ALA A 53 -11.11 -39.19 -11.79
CA ALA A 53 -11.22 -38.45 -10.53
C ALA A 53 -10.56 -39.19 -9.36
N ALA A 54 -10.73 -40.51 -9.27
CA ALA A 54 -10.17 -41.34 -8.20
C ALA A 54 -8.64 -41.47 -8.27
N ALA A 55 -8.05 -41.24 -9.46
CA ALA A 55 -6.60 -41.18 -9.62
C ALA A 55 -5.99 -39.93 -8.96
N VAL A 56 -6.79 -38.88 -8.73
CA VAL A 56 -6.32 -37.60 -8.18
C VAL A 56 -6.93 -37.30 -6.81
N LEU A 57 -8.21 -37.60 -6.60
CA LEU A 57 -8.99 -37.20 -5.44
C LEU A 57 -9.01 -38.27 -4.34
N SER A 58 -8.90 -37.84 -3.08
CA SER A 58 -9.21 -38.70 -1.93
C SER A 58 -10.70 -39.10 -1.93
N PRO A 59 -11.12 -40.11 -1.14
CA PRO A 59 -12.54 -40.44 -0.99
C PRO A 59 -13.39 -39.23 -0.59
N ASP A 60 -12.91 -38.38 0.32
CA ASP A 60 -13.66 -37.20 0.77
C ASP A 60 -13.69 -36.09 -0.29
N ASP A 61 -12.58 -35.87 -1.00
CA ASP A 61 -12.54 -34.95 -2.14
C ASP A 61 -13.52 -35.39 -3.23
N LEU A 62 -13.57 -36.69 -3.54
CA LEU A 62 -14.51 -37.27 -4.50
C LEU A 62 -15.96 -37.00 -4.06
N ARG A 63 -16.24 -37.07 -2.75
CA ARG A 63 -17.56 -36.73 -2.23
C ARG A 63 -17.91 -35.26 -2.44
N GLN A 64 -16.99 -34.35 -2.15
CA GLN A 64 -17.21 -32.92 -2.32
C GLN A 64 -17.34 -32.50 -3.78
N TRP A 65 -16.49 -33.04 -4.65
CA TRP A 65 -16.56 -32.83 -6.10
C TRP A 65 -17.91 -33.30 -6.67
N ALA A 66 -18.36 -34.48 -6.26
CA ALA A 66 -19.63 -35.02 -6.72
C ALA A 66 -20.84 -34.25 -6.15
N GLU A 67 -20.77 -33.76 -4.90
CA GLU A 67 -21.78 -32.87 -4.32
C GLU A 67 -21.85 -31.53 -5.07
N LEU A 68 -20.72 -30.94 -5.45
CA LEU A 68 -20.68 -29.75 -6.29
C LEU A 68 -21.40 -30.01 -7.63
N GLY A 69 -21.07 -31.11 -8.30
CA GLY A 69 -21.73 -31.51 -9.54
C GLY A 69 -23.22 -31.79 -9.38
N ARG A 70 -23.64 -32.38 -8.25
CA ARG A 70 -25.05 -32.60 -7.90
C ARG A 70 -25.80 -31.28 -7.77
N ARG A 71 -25.24 -30.30 -7.06
CA ARG A 71 -25.85 -28.97 -6.90
C ARG A 71 -25.95 -28.21 -8.22
N ILE A 72 -24.93 -28.31 -9.08
CA ILE A 72 -24.99 -27.75 -10.44
C ILE A 72 -26.12 -28.42 -11.24
N ALA A 73 -26.24 -29.74 -11.14
CA ALA A 73 -27.26 -30.53 -11.81
C ALA A 73 -28.70 -30.20 -11.37
N MET A 74 -28.89 -29.80 -10.11
CA MET A 74 -30.20 -29.35 -9.60
C MET A 74 -30.70 -28.09 -10.33
N GLY A 75 -29.81 -27.21 -10.78
CA GLY A 75 -30.17 -26.06 -11.62
C GLY A 75 -30.38 -26.45 -13.08
N SER A 76 -29.53 -27.32 -13.61
CA SER A 76 -29.71 -27.94 -14.94
C SER A 76 -28.90 -29.22 -15.07
N ALA A 77 -29.56 -30.31 -15.44
CA ALA A 77 -28.91 -31.59 -15.67
C ALA A 77 -27.84 -31.50 -16.79
N ASP A 78 -28.02 -30.63 -17.79
CA ASP A 78 -27.00 -30.43 -18.84
C ASP A 78 -25.76 -29.73 -18.29
N SER A 79 -25.92 -28.77 -17.37
CA SER A 79 -24.80 -28.15 -16.67
C SER A 79 -24.05 -29.17 -15.81
N GLY A 80 -24.76 -30.08 -15.14
CA GLY A 80 -24.15 -31.18 -14.38
C GLY A 80 -23.35 -32.16 -15.26
N VAL A 81 -23.90 -32.55 -16.42
CA VAL A 81 -23.16 -33.36 -17.40
C VAL A 81 -21.92 -32.64 -17.90
N LYS A 82 -22.03 -31.34 -18.23
CA LYS A 82 -20.87 -30.51 -18.64
C LYS A 82 -19.84 -30.37 -17.53
N PHE A 83 -20.24 -30.33 -16.27
CA PHE A 83 -19.35 -30.29 -15.12
C PHE A 83 -18.50 -31.56 -15.02
N PHE A 84 -19.12 -32.74 -15.02
CA PHE A 84 -18.40 -34.02 -14.96
C PHE A 84 -17.59 -34.35 -16.22
N ALA A 85 -17.81 -33.63 -17.32
CA ALA A 85 -17.00 -33.75 -18.53
C ALA A 85 -15.68 -32.95 -18.49
N ARG A 86 -15.47 -32.11 -17.46
CA ARG A 86 -14.24 -31.34 -17.25
C ARG A 86 -13.09 -32.25 -16.85
N ASP A 87 -11.87 -31.82 -17.19
CA ASP A 87 -10.66 -32.55 -16.87
C ASP A 87 -10.30 -32.38 -15.39
N ILE A 88 -10.61 -33.38 -14.58
CA ILE A 88 -10.30 -33.42 -13.15
C ILE A 88 -8.81 -33.69 -12.89
N SER A 89 -8.05 -34.18 -13.87
CA SER A 89 -6.65 -34.58 -13.66
C SER A 89 -5.76 -33.39 -13.26
N GLN A 90 -6.13 -32.18 -13.69
CA GLN A 90 -5.40 -30.95 -13.39
C GLN A 90 -5.43 -30.55 -11.91
N PHE A 91 -6.38 -31.08 -11.12
CA PHE A 91 -6.41 -30.88 -9.66
C PHE A 91 -5.24 -31.55 -8.93
N ILE A 92 -4.40 -32.34 -9.64
CA ILE A 92 -3.15 -32.86 -9.07
C ILE A 92 -2.18 -31.72 -8.69
N ALA A 93 -2.27 -30.57 -9.35
CA ALA A 93 -1.49 -29.38 -9.02
C ALA A 93 -1.87 -28.74 -7.68
N LEU A 94 -3.07 -29.04 -7.15
CA LEU A 94 -3.52 -28.50 -5.87
C LEU A 94 -3.09 -29.42 -4.72
N PRO A 95 -2.44 -28.88 -3.66
CA PRO A 95 -2.08 -29.64 -2.47
C PRO A 95 -3.28 -30.36 -1.87
N VAL A 96 -3.09 -31.61 -1.43
CA VAL A 96 -4.18 -32.46 -0.90
C VAL A 96 -4.95 -31.75 0.21
N ALA A 97 -4.25 -31.05 1.11
CA ALA A 97 -4.85 -30.31 2.22
C ALA A 97 -5.72 -29.12 1.79
N ALA A 98 -5.51 -28.56 0.58
CA ALA A 98 -6.27 -27.41 0.08
C ALA A 98 -7.53 -27.79 -0.70
N ARG A 99 -7.65 -29.05 -1.16
CA ARG A 99 -8.71 -29.50 -2.08
C ARG A 99 -10.11 -29.39 -1.49
N SER A 100 -10.26 -29.82 -0.24
CA SER A 100 -11.51 -29.69 0.49
C SER A 100 -11.98 -28.23 0.51
N ASP A 101 -11.12 -27.30 0.94
CA ASP A 101 -11.47 -25.88 0.99
C ASP A 101 -11.74 -25.28 -0.39
N ALA A 102 -10.99 -25.67 -1.42
CA ALA A 102 -11.23 -25.25 -2.80
C ALA A 102 -12.62 -25.69 -3.31
N PHE A 103 -13.04 -26.93 -3.05
CA PHE A 103 -14.40 -27.35 -3.36
C PHE A 103 -15.45 -26.60 -2.52
N GLN A 104 -15.17 -26.35 -1.24
CA GLN A 104 -16.07 -25.55 -0.38
C GLN A 104 -16.25 -24.13 -0.90
N VAL A 105 -15.22 -23.48 -1.45
CA VAL A 105 -15.35 -22.16 -2.12
C VAL A 105 -16.41 -22.25 -3.22
N CYS A 106 -16.26 -23.19 -4.16
CA CYS A 106 -17.18 -23.36 -5.27
C CYS A 106 -18.60 -23.71 -4.79
N ILE A 107 -18.73 -24.61 -3.81
CA ILE A 107 -20.02 -25.03 -3.25
C ILE A 107 -20.75 -23.84 -2.58
N ARG A 108 -20.02 -23.00 -1.84
CA ARG A 108 -20.57 -21.80 -1.18
C ARG A 108 -20.95 -20.73 -2.21
N GLN A 109 -20.10 -20.50 -3.22
CA GLN A 109 -20.40 -19.57 -4.31
C GLN A 109 -21.67 -19.97 -5.09
N LEU A 110 -21.87 -21.27 -5.32
CA LEU A 110 -22.99 -21.83 -6.07
C LEU A 110 -24.35 -21.53 -5.45
N VAL A 111 -24.40 -21.23 -4.13
CA VAL A 111 -25.62 -20.79 -3.44
C VAL A 111 -26.16 -19.49 -4.05
N LEU A 112 -25.28 -18.61 -4.52
CA LEU A 112 -25.64 -17.30 -5.06
C LEU A 112 -25.42 -17.19 -6.57
N SER A 113 -24.39 -17.85 -7.13
CA SER A 113 -24.02 -17.73 -8.54
C SER A 113 -23.34 -18.99 -9.06
N SER A 114 -24.03 -19.70 -9.97
CA SER A 114 -23.50 -20.89 -10.63
C SER A 114 -22.38 -20.58 -11.62
N SER A 115 -22.47 -19.44 -12.33
CA SER A 115 -21.42 -19.01 -13.25
C SER A 115 -20.12 -18.67 -12.51
N THR A 116 -20.21 -17.99 -11.37
CA THR A 116 -19.06 -17.67 -10.53
C THR A 116 -18.40 -18.92 -9.94
N ALA A 117 -19.21 -19.86 -9.44
CA ALA A 117 -18.71 -21.12 -8.89
C ALA A 117 -17.96 -21.95 -9.95
N ILE A 118 -18.52 -22.04 -11.16
CA ILE A 118 -17.92 -22.76 -12.27
C ILE A 118 -16.64 -22.08 -12.77
N ALA A 119 -16.65 -20.75 -12.93
CA ALA A 119 -15.46 -20.01 -13.34
C ALA A 119 -14.32 -20.16 -12.31
N THR A 120 -14.64 -20.12 -11.02
CA THR A 120 -13.67 -20.36 -9.94
C THR A 120 -13.11 -21.78 -10.00
N TYR A 121 -13.98 -22.79 -10.16
CA TYR A 121 -13.57 -24.19 -10.34
C TYR A 121 -12.58 -24.35 -11.51
N ASP A 122 -12.90 -23.74 -12.65
CA ASP A 122 -12.08 -23.84 -13.87
C ASP A 122 -10.72 -23.13 -13.70
N ALA A 123 -10.62 -22.11 -12.84
CA ALA A 123 -9.38 -21.36 -12.60
C ALA A 123 -8.43 -22.02 -11.56
N ILE A 124 -8.96 -22.81 -10.62
CA ILE A 124 -8.20 -23.38 -9.49
C ILE A 124 -6.92 -24.11 -9.94
N PRO A 125 -6.92 -25.02 -10.94
CA PRO A 125 -5.72 -25.75 -11.33
C PRO A 125 -4.59 -24.84 -11.84
N ALA A 126 -4.93 -23.83 -12.64
CA ALA A 126 -3.95 -22.87 -13.17
C ALA A 126 -3.36 -22.00 -12.04
N ILE A 127 -4.20 -21.56 -11.10
CA ILE A 127 -3.77 -20.83 -9.90
C ILE A 127 -2.81 -21.67 -9.08
N ALA A 128 -3.19 -22.91 -8.76
CA ALA A 128 -2.36 -23.83 -7.97
C ALA A 128 -1.00 -24.09 -8.64
N ALA A 129 -0.98 -24.31 -9.96
CA ALA A 129 0.25 -24.53 -10.71
C ALA A 129 1.20 -23.31 -10.72
N SER A 130 0.67 -22.10 -10.52
CA SER A 130 1.47 -20.87 -10.50
C SER A 130 2.08 -20.53 -9.14
N VAL A 131 1.61 -21.16 -8.05
CA VAL A 131 2.05 -20.86 -6.68
C VAL A 131 2.91 -22.00 -6.15
N LYS A 132 4.16 -21.69 -5.81
CA LYS A 132 5.13 -22.69 -5.32
C LYS A 132 4.94 -23.07 -3.85
N ASP A 133 4.43 -22.14 -3.05
CA ASP A 133 4.25 -22.34 -1.60
C ASP A 133 2.93 -23.07 -1.32
N GLU A 134 3.02 -24.36 -0.99
CA GLU A 134 1.87 -25.20 -0.68
C GLU A 134 1.16 -24.80 0.61
N ASP A 135 1.89 -24.37 1.65
CA ASP A 135 1.29 -23.94 2.92
C ASP A 135 0.49 -22.65 2.71
N PHE A 136 1.06 -21.71 1.96
CA PHE A 136 0.36 -20.50 1.54
C PHE A 136 -0.94 -20.85 0.82
N LEU A 137 -0.91 -21.74 -0.18
CA LEU A 137 -2.11 -22.19 -0.90
C LEU A 137 -3.19 -22.78 0.02
N VAL A 138 -2.80 -23.67 0.93
CA VAL A 138 -3.73 -24.28 1.90
C VAL A 138 -4.44 -23.20 2.72
N ARG A 139 -3.69 -22.24 3.23
CA ARG A 139 -4.22 -21.18 4.10
C ARG A 139 -5.09 -20.19 3.34
N VAL A 140 -4.72 -19.80 2.12
CA VAL A 140 -5.54 -18.84 1.34
C VAL A 140 -6.81 -19.48 0.79
N PHE A 141 -6.84 -20.78 0.47
CA PHE A 141 -8.08 -21.46 0.09
C PHE A 141 -9.04 -21.60 1.27
N LYS A 142 -8.52 -21.88 2.47
CA LYS A 142 -9.33 -21.83 3.70
C LYS A 142 -9.95 -20.45 3.92
N LEU A 143 -9.16 -19.38 3.78
CA LEU A 143 -9.66 -18.00 3.88
C LEU A 143 -10.68 -17.68 2.78
N ALA A 144 -10.43 -18.12 1.54
CA ALA A 144 -11.36 -17.95 0.43
C ALA A 144 -12.71 -18.64 0.71
N ALA A 145 -12.69 -19.82 1.33
CA ALA A 145 -13.92 -20.52 1.72
C ALA A 145 -14.70 -19.70 2.75
N ASP A 146 -14.02 -19.13 3.76
CA ASP A 146 -14.63 -18.26 4.77
C ASP A 146 -15.25 -16.99 4.15
N ILE A 147 -14.56 -16.37 3.20
CA ILE A 147 -15.11 -15.23 2.42
C ILE A 147 -16.34 -15.67 1.62
N ALA A 148 -16.29 -16.86 0.99
CA ALA A 148 -17.38 -17.39 0.17
C ALA A 148 -18.67 -17.62 0.95
N GLN A 149 -18.59 -17.81 2.27
CA GLN A 149 -19.77 -17.89 3.14
C GLN A 149 -20.60 -16.59 3.13
N ARG A 150 -19.95 -15.44 2.93
CA ARG A 150 -20.58 -14.12 2.96
C ARG A 150 -20.79 -13.54 1.56
N SER A 151 -19.89 -13.83 0.62
CA SER A 151 -19.99 -13.27 -0.73
C SER A 151 -19.34 -14.15 -1.81
N ALA A 152 -20.16 -14.58 -2.76
CA ALA A 152 -19.68 -15.33 -3.92
C ALA A 152 -18.77 -14.48 -4.82
N LYS A 153 -19.09 -13.20 -5.02
CA LYS A 153 -18.31 -12.28 -5.85
C LYS A 153 -16.91 -12.05 -5.26
N HIS A 154 -16.83 -11.59 -4.02
CA HIS A 154 -15.55 -11.24 -3.40
C HIS A 154 -14.65 -12.48 -3.19
N SER A 155 -15.22 -13.66 -2.91
CA SER A 155 -14.41 -14.89 -2.85
C SER A 155 -13.80 -15.27 -4.20
N ALA A 156 -14.52 -15.06 -5.31
CA ALA A 156 -13.98 -15.31 -6.64
C ALA A 156 -12.86 -14.31 -6.99
N GLU A 157 -13.08 -13.02 -6.73
CA GLU A 157 -12.06 -11.97 -6.92
C GLU A 157 -10.82 -12.24 -6.05
N PHE A 158 -11.01 -12.70 -4.80
CA PHE A 158 -9.92 -13.10 -3.92
C PHE A 158 -9.12 -14.27 -4.51
N VAL A 159 -9.79 -15.34 -4.97
CA VAL A 159 -9.13 -16.52 -5.58
C VAL A 159 -8.35 -16.14 -6.83
N GLU A 160 -8.92 -15.33 -7.72
CA GLU A 160 -8.26 -14.85 -8.95
C GLU A 160 -6.94 -14.12 -8.68
N ARG A 161 -6.84 -13.44 -7.53
CA ARG A 161 -5.68 -12.65 -7.13
C ARG A 161 -4.62 -13.41 -6.33
N ILE A 162 -4.87 -14.68 -5.96
CA ILE A 162 -3.90 -15.53 -5.24
C ILE A 162 -2.51 -15.52 -5.89
N PRO A 163 -2.33 -15.71 -7.22
CA PRO A 163 -1.01 -15.77 -7.82
C PRO A 163 -0.21 -14.47 -7.66
N ALA A 164 -0.86 -13.31 -7.83
CA ALA A 164 -0.20 -12.02 -7.72
C ALA A 164 0.28 -11.73 -6.29
N VAL A 165 -0.50 -12.15 -5.27
CA VAL A 165 -0.09 -12.01 -3.87
C VAL A 165 1.01 -13.00 -3.52
N ALA A 166 0.92 -14.24 -3.98
CA ALA A 166 1.98 -15.23 -3.79
C ALA A 166 3.30 -14.79 -4.41
N GLU A 167 3.28 -14.22 -5.62
CA GLU A 167 4.45 -13.64 -6.27
C GLU A 167 5.02 -12.50 -5.42
N ALA A 168 4.17 -11.54 -5.00
CA ALA A 168 4.59 -10.40 -4.19
C ALA A 168 5.15 -10.78 -2.81
N VAL A 169 4.76 -11.92 -2.24
CA VAL A 169 5.31 -12.43 -0.98
C VAL A 169 6.60 -13.22 -1.22
N SER A 170 6.72 -13.93 -2.34
CA SER A 170 7.90 -14.75 -2.62
C SER A 170 9.18 -13.96 -2.90
N ILE A 171 9.09 -12.65 -3.18
CA ILE A 171 10.26 -11.77 -3.34
C ILE A 171 11.07 -11.59 -2.04
N PHE A 172 10.47 -11.85 -0.87
CA PHE A 172 11.12 -11.75 0.43
C PHE A 172 11.85 -13.04 0.78
N GLU A 173 12.83 -13.43 -0.04
CA GLU A 173 13.62 -14.64 0.16
C GLU A 173 14.18 -14.71 1.60
N GLY A 174 13.97 -15.84 2.28
CA GLY A 174 14.42 -16.06 3.67
C GLY A 174 13.41 -15.68 4.77
N ASP A 175 12.55 -14.68 4.53
CA ASP A 175 11.50 -14.21 5.47
C ASP A 175 10.09 -14.39 4.87
N THR A 176 9.96 -15.24 3.85
CA THR A 176 8.72 -15.40 3.06
C THR A 176 7.55 -15.83 3.94
N THR A 177 7.80 -16.75 4.89
CA THR A 177 6.77 -17.28 5.79
C THR A 177 6.26 -16.19 6.74
N GLU A 178 7.13 -15.37 7.32
CA GLU A 178 6.77 -14.30 8.23
C GLU A 178 5.97 -13.19 7.54
N VAL A 179 6.35 -12.84 6.30
CA VAL A 179 5.58 -11.88 5.48
C VAL A 179 4.23 -12.47 5.08
N ALA A 180 4.19 -13.74 4.64
CA ALA A 180 2.96 -14.46 4.34
C ALA A 180 2.01 -14.48 5.56
N ASP A 181 2.55 -14.76 6.74
CA ASP A 181 1.80 -14.77 8.00
C ASP A 181 1.14 -13.44 8.30
N ALA A 182 1.89 -12.34 8.16
CA ALA A 182 1.37 -11.00 8.41
C ALA A 182 0.27 -10.62 7.38
N VAL A 183 0.48 -10.96 6.10
CA VAL A 183 -0.49 -10.74 5.01
C VAL A 183 -1.78 -11.53 5.23
N ILE A 184 -1.67 -12.83 5.51
CA ILE A 184 -2.82 -13.70 5.74
C ILE A 184 -3.55 -13.29 7.03
N ALA A 185 -2.81 -12.91 8.09
CA ALA A 185 -3.40 -12.43 9.33
C ALA A 185 -4.25 -11.17 9.10
N LEU A 186 -3.74 -10.19 8.36
CA LEU A 186 -4.50 -8.98 8.01
C LEU A 186 -5.75 -9.33 7.18
N ALA A 187 -5.62 -10.15 6.15
CA ALA A 187 -6.74 -10.56 5.31
C ALA A 187 -7.81 -11.34 6.09
N THR A 188 -7.39 -12.18 7.03
CA THR A 188 -8.30 -12.89 7.95
C THR A 188 -9.09 -11.92 8.83
N GLN A 189 -8.44 -10.89 9.38
CA GLN A 189 -9.11 -9.86 10.16
C GLN A 189 -10.11 -9.05 9.31
N PHE A 190 -9.76 -8.74 8.06
CA PHE A 190 -10.66 -8.09 7.11
C PHE A 190 -11.89 -8.93 6.79
N ALA A 191 -11.71 -10.23 6.53
CA ALA A 191 -12.80 -11.15 6.24
C ALA A 191 -13.79 -11.21 7.41
N ASN A 192 -13.27 -11.22 8.63
CA ASN A 192 -14.06 -11.26 9.85
C ASN A 192 -14.85 -9.96 10.10
N ARG A 193 -14.22 -8.79 9.96
CA ARG A 193 -14.80 -7.49 10.35
C ARG A 193 -15.55 -6.77 9.23
N THR A 194 -15.10 -6.89 7.99
CA THR A 194 -15.58 -6.06 6.86
C THR A 194 -16.08 -6.88 5.67
N GLY A 195 -15.82 -8.19 5.64
CA GLY A 195 -16.32 -9.11 4.63
C GLY A 195 -15.78 -8.80 3.23
N GLY A 196 -16.56 -8.07 2.43
CA GLY A 196 -16.30 -7.84 1.00
C GLY A 196 -14.99 -7.10 0.71
N MET A 197 -14.57 -6.19 1.59
CA MET A 197 -13.33 -5.40 1.41
C MET A 197 -12.05 -6.24 1.49
N THR A 198 -12.14 -7.53 1.84
CA THR A 198 -10.98 -8.43 1.84
C THR A 198 -10.43 -8.64 0.44
N ALA A 199 -11.29 -8.71 -0.60
CA ALA A 199 -10.86 -8.84 -1.98
C ALA A 199 -10.17 -7.56 -2.49
N ASP A 200 -10.68 -6.39 -2.08
CA ASP A 200 -10.05 -5.10 -2.36
C ASP A 200 -8.65 -5.04 -1.73
N LEU A 201 -8.54 -5.40 -0.45
CA LEU A 201 -7.25 -5.49 0.25
C LEU A 201 -6.29 -6.42 -0.50
N TRP A 202 -6.75 -7.63 -0.82
CA TRP A 202 -5.93 -8.65 -1.48
C TRP A 202 -5.41 -8.17 -2.84
N THR A 203 -6.19 -7.35 -3.55
CA THR A 203 -5.79 -6.71 -4.80
C THR A 203 -4.70 -5.65 -4.60
N ASP A 204 -4.73 -4.91 -3.49
CA ASP A 204 -3.79 -3.82 -3.21
C ASP A 204 -2.44 -4.31 -2.63
N ILE A 205 -2.40 -5.49 -1.99
CA ILE A 205 -1.19 -6.01 -1.33
C ILE A 205 0.05 -6.03 -2.23
N PRO A 206 0.01 -6.53 -3.49
CA PRO A 206 1.20 -6.56 -4.34
C PRO A 206 1.83 -5.19 -4.57
N ALA A 207 1.01 -4.14 -4.73
CA ALA A 207 1.50 -2.79 -4.91
C ALA A 207 2.06 -2.19 -3.60
N ALA A 208 1.43 -2.52 -2.46
CA ALA A 208 1.85 -2.05 -1.15
C ALA A 208 3.19 -2.68 -0.71
N LEU A 209 3.44 -3.95 -1.04
CA LEU A 209 4.67 -4.66 -0.67
C LEU A 209 5.87 -4.37 -1.59
N ARG A 210 5.64 -3.79 -2.77
CA ARG A 210 6.68 -3.55 -3.77
C ARG A 210 7.84 -2.72 -3.20
N GLU A 211 9.06 -3.23 -3.40
CA GLU A 211 10.33 -2.59 -3.00
C GLU A 211 10.47 -2.36 -1.48
N LEU A 212 9.70 -3.09 -0.65
CA LEU A 212 9.88 -3.07 0.79
C LEU A 212 10.91 -4.10 1.25
N LYS A 213 11.42 -3.93 2.48
CA LYS A 213 12.13 -4.97 3.22
C LYS A 213 11.12 -5.81 4.00
N SER A 214 11.46 -7.06 4.32
CA SER A 214 10.60 -7.98 5.09
C SER A 214 10.10 -7.37 6.40
N ARG A 215 11.00 -6.76 7.18
CA ARG A 215 10.66 -6.03 8.42
C ARG A 215 9.61 -4.94 8.20
N ASP A 216 9.72 -4.18 7.13
CA ASP A 216 8.83 -3.06 6.83
C ASP A 216 7.47 -3.56 6.31
N ALA A 217 7.46 -4.63 5.50
CA ALA A 217 6.25 -5.32 5.07
C ALA A 217 5.44 -5.85 6.26
N ILE A 218 6.09 -6.59 7.18
CA ILE A 218 5.45 -7.13 8.39
C ILE A 218 4.90 -5.98 9.26
N ARG A 219 5.70 -4.92 9.44
CA ARG A 219 5.29 -3.74 10.21
C ARG A 219 4.07 -3.04 9.60
N LEU A 220 4.02 -2.90 8.27
CA LEU A 220 2.89 -2.31 7.56
C LEU A 220 1.61 -3.13 7.80
N MET A 221 1.68 -4.45 7.66
CA MET A 221 0.53 -5.33 7.86
C MET A 221 0.02 -5.28 9.30
N ASN A 222 0.92 -5.27 10.28
CA ASN A 222 0.56 -5.20 11.70
C ASN A 222 -0.10 -3.86 12.06
N GLU A 223 0.44 -2.72 11.60
CA GLU A 223 -0.21 -1.42 11.83
C GLU A 223 -1.53 -1.30 11.08
N ALA A 224 -1.65 -1.86 9.88
CA ALA A 224 -2.91 -1.90 9.13
C ALA A 224 -3.98 -2.70 9.88
N ALA A 225 -3.61 -3.80 10.54
CA ALA A 225 -4.54 -4.59 11.34
C ALA A 225 -5.14 -3.77 12.49
N GLU A 226 -4.32 -2.96 13.16
CA GLU A 226 -4.79 -2.03 14.19
C GLU A 226 -5.70 -0.94 13.61
N PHE A 227 -5.37 -0.40 12.43
CA PHE A 227 -6.19 0.61 11.74
C PHE A 227 -7.58 0.13 11.32
N LEU A 228 -7.82 -1.19 11.33
CA LEU A 228 -9.13 -1.77 11.07
C LEU A 228 -10.19 -1.32 12.09
N GLU A 229 -9.79 -0.81 13.26
CA GLU A 229 -10.68 -0.12 14.21
C GLU A 229 -11.38 1.12 13.59
N PHE A 230 -10.73 1.79 12.65
CA PHE A 230 -11.27 2.95 11.92
C PHE A 230 -12.06 2.53 10.66
N GLY A 231 -12.12 1.23 10.36
CA GLY A 231 -12.89 0.65 9.27
C GLY A 231 -12.07 0.25 8.04
N GLY A 232 -12.66 -0.62 7.22
CA GLY A 232 -11.96 -1.23 6.07
C GLY A 232 -11.50 -0.20 5.03
N SER A 233 -12.34 0.79 4.70
CA SER A 233 -11.96 1.82 3.72
C SER A 233 -10.76 2.66 4.17
N VAL A 234 -10.70 3.05 5.46
CA VAL A 234 -9.53 3.73 6.02
C VAL A 234 -8.30 2.84 5.88
N THR A 235 -8.44 1.58 6.24
CA THR A 235 -7.34 0.62 6.26
C THR A 235 -6.78 0.33 4.86
N LEU A 236 -7.63 0.25 3.83
CA LEU A 236 -7.17 0.14 2.43
C LEU A 236 -6.30 1.34 2.02
N ASN A 237 -6.78 2.56 2.30
CA ASN A 237 -5.98 3.76 2.02
C ASN A 237 -4.69 3.79 2.86
N PHE A 238 -4.73 3.26 4.08
CA PHE A 238 -3.55 3.16 4.97
C PHE A 238 -2.51 2.19 4.41
N VAL A 239 -2.91 0.99 3.97
CA VAL A 239 -1.98 0.00 3.38
C VAL A 239 -1.29 0.57 2.15
N SER A 240 -2.06 1.17 1.24
CA SER A 240 -1.51 1.80 0.03
C SER A 240 -0.55 2.94 0.37
N SER A 241 -0.97 3.88 1.23
CA SER A 241 -0.14 5.05 1.60
C SER A 241 1.08 4.67 2.42
N GLY A 242 0.94 3.69 3.32
CA GLY A 242 2.01 3.21 4.19
C GLY A 242 3.12 2.50 3.42
N GLY A 243 2.78 1.76 2.36
CA GLY A 243 3.76 1.21 1.42
C GLY A 243 4.60 2.30 0.76
N ASP A 244 3.97 3.40 0.34
CA ASP A 244 4.68 4.53 -0.27
C ASP A 244 5.59 5.26 0.74
N VAL A 245 5.15 5.40 2.00
CA VAL A 245 5.97 5.98 3.09
C VAL A 245 7.21 5.12 3.33
N LEU A 246 7.04 3.80 3.47
CA LEU A 246 8.13 2.86 3.74
C LEU A 246 9.12 2.74 2.58
N ARG A 247 8.64 2.87 1.34
CA ARG A 247 9.51 2.91 0.15
C ARG A 247 10.31 4.21 0.05
N SER A 248 9.71 5.32 0.48
CA SER A 248 10.32 6.65 0.36
C SER A 248 11.27 6.97 1.52
N VAL A 249 10.74 6.96 2.75
CA VAL A 249 11.47 7.38 3.96
C VAL A 249 11.04 6.51 5.15
N PRO A 250 11.49 5.24 5.23
CA PRO A 250 11.00 4.31 6.24
C PRO A 250 11.25 4.74 7.69
N SER A 251 12.24 5.61 7.94
CA SER A 251 12.54 6.13 9.27
C SER A 251 11.42 6.94 9.90
N VAL A 252 10.53 7.57 9.10
CA VAL A 252 9.44 8.42 9.62
C VAL A 252 8.09 7.70 9.72
N PHE A 253 8.06 6.40 9.40
CA PHE A 253 6.81 5.63 9.37
C PHE A 253 6.11 5.63 10.73
N ALA A 254 6.86 5.55 11.85
CA ALA A 254 6.27 5.53 13.19
C ALA A 254 5.49 6.82 13.48
N GLU A 255 6.05 7.95 13.06
CA GLU A 255 5.52 9.29 13.26
C GLU A 255 4.35 9.55 12.34
N TRP A 256 4.41 9.08 11.10
CA TRP A 256 3.27 9.11 10.19
C TRP A 256 2.09 8.27 10.70
N VAL A 257 2.35 7.09 11.28
CA VAL A 257 1.30 6.28 11.96
C VAL A 257 0.71 7.05 13.15
N ARG A 258 1.53 7.66 14.01
CA ARG A 258 1.05 8.46 15.14
C ARG A 258 0.18 9.64 14.68
N LEU A 259 0.63 10.39 13.67
CA LEU A 259 -0.13 11.47 13.06
C LEU A 259 -1.48 10.98 12.51
N SER A 260 -1.48 9.84 11.79
CA SER A 260 -2.70 9.23 11.27
C SER A 260 -3.70 8.92 12.39
N ARG A 261 -3.23 8.40 13.53
CA ARG A 261 -4.09 8.14 14.71
C ARG A 261 -4.59 9.44 15.36
N THR A 262 -3.78 10.49 15.42
CA THR A 262 -4.23 11.81 15.92
C THR A 262 -5.33 12.35 15.03
N ILE A 263 -5.15 12.31 13.70
CA ILE A 263 -6.15 12.76 12.73
C ILE A 263 -7.43 11.92 12.82
N ALA A 264 -7.32 10.61 13.08
CA ALA A 264 -8.47 9.72 13.22
C ALA A 264 -9.46 10.17 14.29
N LYS A 265 -9.00 10.84 15.36
CA LYS A 265 -9.85 11.37 16.45
C LYS A 265 -10.89 12.38 15.95
N SER A 266 -10.61 13.08 14.86
CA SER A 266 -11.52 14.06 14.25
C SER A 266 -12.46 13.47 13.19
N GLY A 267 -12.28 12.19 12.84
CA GLY A 267 -13.19 11.44 11.97
C GLY A 267 -12.56 10.89 10.68
N ASN A 268 -13.17 9.82 10.17
CA ASN A 268 -12.64 9.01 9.06
C ASN A 268 -12.52 9.78 7.74
N ALA A 269 -13.38 10.77 7.47
CA ALA A 269 -13.36 11.51 6.21
C ALA A 269 -12.06 12.32 6.04
N VAL A 270 -11.61 12.97 7.11
CA VAL A 270 -10.38 13.75 7.10
C VAL A 270 -9.15 12.83 7.09
N LEU A 271 -9.23 11.70 7.80
CA LEU A 271 -8.19 10.66 7.78
C LEU A 271 -8.00 10.08 6.38
N ILE A 272 -9.07 9.69 5.69
CA ILE A 272 -8.97 9.20 4.30
C ILE A 272 -8.35 10.27 3.39
N SER A 273 -8.74 11.54 3.59
CA SER A 273 -8.19 12.66 2.81
C SER A 273 -6.70 12.89 3.09
N PHE A 274 -6.25 12.65 4.32
CA PHE A 274 -4.84 12.67 4.72
C PHE A 274 -4.05 11.51 4.12
N LEU A 275 -4.55 10.28 4.24
CA LEU A 275 -3.92 9.09 3.64
C LEU A 275 -3.76 9.29 2.12
N ARG A 276 -4.81 9.70 1.41
CA ARG A 276 -4.74 9.99 -0.04
C ARG A 276 -3.79 11.13 -0.42
N ALA A 277 -3.52 12.07 0.49
CA ALA A 277 -2.54 13.14 0.26
C ALA A 277 -1.09 12.67 0.49
N THR A 278 -0.89 11.58 1.24
CA THR A 278 0.42 11.08 1.67
C THR A 278 1.36 10.75 0.50
N PRO A 279 0.96 9.99 -0.54
CA PRO A 279 1.87 9.66 -1.64
C PRO A 279 2.43 10.90 -2.35
N ARG A 280 1.58 11.91 -2.59
CA ARG A 280 1.98 13.18 -3.22
C ARG A 280 2.91 14.00 -2.33
N PHE A 281 2.66 14.00 -1.02
CA PHE A 281 3.55 14.63 -0.06
C PHE A 281 4.95 14.05 -0.18
N PHE A 282 5.12 12.73 -0.03
CA PHE A 282 6.44 12.08 -0.07
C PHE A 282 7.13 12.19 -1.44
N ALA A 283 6.40 12.04 -2.55
CA ALA A 283 6.95 12.27 -3.89
C ALA A 283 7.50 13.70 -4.08
N GLY A 284 6.88 14.69 -3.43
CA GLY A 284 7.35 16.08 -3.43
C GLY A 284 8.66 16.31 -2.68
N PHE A 285 9.05 15.43 -1.74
CA PHE A 285 10.33 15.52 -1.03
C PHE A 285 11.45 14.80 -1.78
N SER A 286 11.18 13.65 -2.40
CA SER A 286 12.18 12.91 -3.17
C SER A 286 12.75 13.70 -4.36
N SER A 287 12.04 14.71 -4.85
CA SER A 287 12.50 15.61 -5.92
C SER A 287 13.38 16.78 -5.43
N ARG A 288 13.58 16.93 -4.11
CA ARG A 288 14.29 18.07 -3.51
C ARG A 288 15.57 17.62 -2.83
N ALA A 289 16.70 17.83 -3.51
CA ALA A 289 18.02 17.37 -3.07
C ALA A 289 18.48 17.90 -1.69
N HIS A 290 17.87 18.97 -1.15
CA HIS A 290 18.27 19.57 0.12
C HIS A 290 17.52 19.04 1.35
N LEU A 291 16.34 18.43 1.19
CA LEU A 291 15.53 17.99 2.34
C LEU A 291 15.93 16.59 2.78
N GLN A 292 16.26 16.46 4.06
CA GLN A 292 16.67 15.21 4.69
C GLN A 292 15.49 14.53 5.39
N ALA A 293 15.65 13.25 5.75
CA ALA A 293 14.64 12.52 6.52
C ALA A 293 14.26 13.21 7.83
N VAL A 294 15.19 13.91 8.47
CA VAL A 294 14.95 14.71 9.69
C VAL A 294 14.02 15.90 9.44
N ASP A 295 14.08 16.52 8.27
CA ASP A 295 13.21 17.64 7.91
C ASP A 295 11.78 17.16 7.69
N ILE A 296 11.63 16.04 6.98
CA ILE A 296 10.33 15.38 6.78
C ILE A 296 9.74 14.98 8.14
N GLN A 297 10.58 14.45 9.02
CA GLN A 297 10.19 14.13 10.38
C GLN A 297 9.69 15.37 11.14
N ARG A 298 10.38 16.50 11.01
CA ARG A 298 9.97 17.75 11.65
C ARG A 298 8.62 18.24 11.11
N VAL A 299 8.40 18.15 9.79
CA VAL A 299 7.10 18.50 9.17
C VAL A 299 5.96 17.63 9.69
N ILE A 300 6.17 16.32 9.82
CA ILE A 300 5.15 15.40 10.36
C ILE A 300 4.82 15.76 11.81
N ASN A 301 5.84 16.06 12.64
CA ASN A 301 5.63 16.45 14.04
C ASN A 301 4.89 17.79 14.16
N LEU A 302 5.27 18.80 13.36
CA LEU A 302 4.55 20.07 13.32
C LEU A 302 3.11 19.90 12.84
N THR A 303 2.87 18.99 11.88
CA THR A 303 1.52 18.65 11.43
C THR A 303 0.72 17.99 12.56
N ALA A 304 1.36 17.16 13.38
CA ALA A 304 0.72 16.53 14.55
C ALA A 304 0.34 17.57 15.61
N GLU A 305 1.19 18.56 15.88
CA GLU A 305 0.88 19.68 16.78
C GLU A 305 -0.37 20.45 16.30
N ILE A 306 -0.51 20.66 14.99
CA ILE A 306 -1.74 21.26 14.43
C ILE A 306 -2.93 20.31 14.58
N ALA A 307 -2.74 19.01 14.36
CA ALA A 307 -3.82 18.01 14.40
C ALA A 307 -4.42 17.83 15.79
N ASP A 308 -3.64 18.07 16.86
CA ASP A 308 -4.14 18.08 18.25
C ASP A 308 -5.15 19.21 18.49
N ILE A 309 -5.14 20.27 17.67
CA ILE A 309 -6.08 21.40 17.74
C ILE A 309 -7.18 21.28 16.68
N ASP A 310 -6.82 21.07 15.41
CA ASP A 310 -7.75 21.01 14.28
C ASP A 310 -7.19 20.17 13.12
N ALA A 311 -7.73 18.96 12.92
CA ALA A 311 -7.26 18.03 11.90
C ALA A 311 -7.44 18.52 10.45
N GLU A 312 -8.44 19.35 10.16
CA GLU A 312 -8.63 19.97 8.85
C GLU A 312 -7.50 20.96 8.53
N SER A 313 -7.10 21.76 9.51
CA SER A 313 -5.93 22.64 9.41
C SER A 313 -4.64 21.85 9.28
N ALA A 314 -4.50 20.73 9.99
CA ALA A 314 -3.34 19.86 9.86
C ALA A 314 -3.25 19.26 8.45
N LEU A 315 -4.36 18.78 7.90
CA LEU A 315 -4.43 18.30 6.52
C LEU A 315 -4.07 19.40 5.51
N ALA A 316 -4.54 20.63 5.74
CA ALA A 316 -4.19 21.78 4.91
C ALA A 316 -2.68 22.07 4.97
N ALA A 317 -2.11 22.13 6.17
CA ALA A 317 -0.67 22.34 6.40
C ALA A 317 0.16 21.23 5.74
N PHE A 318 -0.24 19.97 5.89
CA PHE A 318 0.41 18.81 5.29
C PHE A 318 0.45 18.93 3.77
N LYS A 319 -0.68 19.24 3.13
CA LYS A 319 -0.75 19.45 1.66
C LYS A 319 0.10 20.64 1.19
N SER A 320 0.13 21.71 1.98
CA SER A 320 0.86 22.94 1.66
C SER A 320 2.35 22.87 1.92
N SER A 321 2.79 21.98 2.82
CA SER A 321 4.18 21.87 3.30
C SER A 321 5.19 21.81 2.17
N GLY A 322 4.89 21.05 1.12
CA GLY A 322 5.77 20.97 -0.04
C GLY A 322 5.94 22.32 -0.74
N SER A 323 4.87 23.07 -0.95
CA SER A 323 4.96 24.41 -1.56
C SER A 323 5.64 25.40 -0.62
N ALA A 324 5.38 25.32 0.68
CA ALA A 324 6.01 26.17 1.68
C ALA A 324 7.53 25.95 1.74
N LEU A 325 7.98 24.70 1.85
CA LEU A 325 9.40 24.34 1.92
C LEU A 325 10.15 24.54 0.60
N SER A 326 9.46 24.83 -0.51
CA SER A 326 10.11 25.31 -1.73
C SER A 326 10.52 26.79 -1.67
N LYS A 327 10.01 27.51 -0.65
CA LYS A 327 10.20 28.95 -0.48
C LYS A 327 10.98 29.30 0.79
N VAL A 328 10.94 28.42 1.80
CA VAL A 328 11.48 28.67 3.14
C VAL A 328 12.21 27.44 3.68
N SER A 329 13.13 27.66 4.63
CA SER A 329 13.82 26.60 5.35
C SER A 329 12.89 25.88 6.34
N ILE A 330 13.31 24.71 6.84
CA ILE A 330 12.53 23.96 7.83
C ILE A 330 12.29 24.75 9.13
N ASN A 331 13.27 25.56 9.56
CA ASN A 331 13.15 26.40 10.75
C ASN A 331 12.14 27.54 10.54
N GLN A 332 12.11 28.12 9.34
CA GLN A 332 11.13 29.16 8.99
C GLN A 332 9.73 28.57 8.83
N PHE A 333 9.61 27.34 8.33
CA PHE A 333 8.36 26.60 8.29
C PHE A 333 7.83 26.31 9.71
N ASP A 334 8.70 25.92 10.63
CA ASP A 334 8.40 25.74 12.05
C ASP A 334 7.84 27.02 12.69
N ASP A 335 8.52 28.15 12.48
CA ASP A 335 8.08 29.47 12.91
C ASP A 335 6.71 29.84 12.32
N TRP A 336 6.48 29.54 11.05
CA TRP A 336 5.21 29.75 10.38
C TRP A 336 4.08 28.93 11.04
N VAL A 337 4.34 27.66 11.40
CA VAL A 337 3.37 26.83 12.12
C VAL A 337 3.08 27.39 13.51
N LYS A 338 4.11 27.68 14.31
CA LYS A 338 3.95 28.19 15.68
C LYS A 338 3.15 29.49 15.72
N ARG A 339 3.46 30.45 14.85
CA ARG A 339 2.73 31.71 14.78
C ARG A 339 1.31 31.50 14.25
N GLY A 340 1.13 30.62 13.25
CA GLY A 340 -0.20 30.25 12.75
C GLY A 340 -1.11 29.69 13.83
N LEU A 341 -0.57 28.86 14.73
CA LEU A 341 -1.32 28.33 15.87
C LEU A 341 -1.61 29.42 16.92
N ALA A 342 -0.63 30.26 17.25
CA ALA A 342 -0.79 31.30 18.27
C ALA A 342 -1.78 32.40 17.84
N ASP A 343 -1.66 32.89 16.61
CA ASP A 343 -2.46 34.03 16.13
C ASP A 343 -3.91 33.64 15.85
N HIS A 344 -4.13 32.38 15.44
CA HIS A 344 -5.46 31.87 15.09
C HIS A 344 -6.03 30.92 16.16
N ASP A 345 -5.52 30.95 17.39
CA ASP A 345 -6.01 30.17 18.52
C ASP A 345 -7.51 30.44 18.78
N LYS A 346 -7.90 31.72 18.72
CA LYS A 346 -9.28 32.18 18.96
C LYS A 346 -10.15 32.23 17.70
N ASP A 347 -9.58 31.92 16.55
CA ASP A 347 -10.28 31.99 15.28
C ASP A 347 -11.15 30.76 15.02
N THR A 348 -12.00 30.85 14.00
CA THR A 348 -12.79 29.70 13.53
C THR A 348 -11.87 28.65 12.88
N SER A 349 -12.24 27.35 12.95
CA SER A 349 -11.51 26.29 12.22
C SER A 349 -11.36 26.60 10.73
N LYS A 350 -12.35 27.26 10.12
CA LYS A 350 -12.28 27.67 8.71
C LYS A 350 -11.15 28.67 8.46
N ALA A 351 -10.99 29.68 9.32
CA ALA A 351 -9.94 30.69 9.19
C ALA A 351 -8.55 30.08 9.41
N ARG A 352 -8.37 29.25 10.45
CA ARG A 352 -7.15 28.46 10.66
C ARG A 352 -6.80 27.62 9.44
N ARG A 353 -7.76 26.85 8.92
CA ARG A 353 -7.56 25.99 7.74
C ARG A 353 -7.12 26.80 6.53
N SER A 354 -7.73 27.96 6.27
CA SER A 354 -7.35 28.83 5.15
C SER A 354 -5.94 29.43 5.31
N TYR A 355 -5.50 29.72 6.53
CA TYR A 355 -4.11 30.11 6.80
C TYR A 355 -3.13 28.99 6.39
N PHE A 356 -3.36 27.77 6.89
CA PHE A 356 -2.51 26.62 6.61
C PHE A 356 -2.61 26.10 5.16
N ALA A 357 -3.72 26.38 4.48
CA ALA A 357 -3.92 26.13 3.05
C ALA A 357 -3.20 27.13 2.13
N LEU A 358 -2.48 28.12 2.69
CA LEU A 358 -1.85 29.22 1.96
C LEU A 358 -2.84 30.09 1.16
N GLU A 359 -4.08 30.19 1.63
CA GLU A 359 -5.14 30.99 0.98
C GLU A 359 -5.13 32.45 1.47
N THR A 360 -4.47 32.74 2.59
CA THR A 360 -4.41 34.09 3.17
C THR A 360 -3.17 34.85 2.70
N ARG A 361 -3.31 36.17 2.53
CA ARG A 361 -2.17 37.06 2.23
C ARG A 361 -1.12 37.03 3.33
N GLU A 362 -1.57 36.95 4.58
CA GLU A 362 -0.71 36.88 5.75
C GLU A 362 0.18 35.63 5.75
N SER A 363 -0.40 34.45 5.51
CA SER A 363 0.33 33.19 5.43
C SER A 363 1.40 33.23 4.34
N ASN A 364 1.04 33.72 3.15
CA ASN A 364 1.98 33.89 2.04
C ASN A 364 3.09 34.91 2.33
N SER A 365 2.77 36.04 2.96
CA SER A 365 3.77 37.07 3.29
C SER A 365 4.82 36.55 4.28
N ARG A 366 4.41 35.75 5.27
CA ARG A 366 5.32 35.11 6.22
C ARG A 366 6.28 34.14 5.53
N LEU A 367 5.79 33.39 4.55
CA LEU A 367 6.62 32.49 3.74
C LEU A 367 7.43 33.20 2.64
N GLN A 368 7.22 34.50 2.39
CA GLN A 368 8.02 35.28 1.43
C GLN A 368 9.18 36.03 2.10
N LYS A 369 9.02 36.53 3.32
CA LYS A 369 10.11 37.21 4.07
C LYS A 369 11.36 36.33 4.25
N ALA A 370 11.15 35.02 4.26
CA ALA A 370 12.17 33.98 4.38
C ALA A 370 13.14 33.88 3.20
N ARG A 371 12.80 34.44 2.02
CA ARG A 371 13.57 34.26 0.78
C ARG A 371 14.72 35.24 0.57
N ILE A 372 14.84 36.25 1.44
CA ILE A 372 15.71 37.41 1.16
C ILE A 372 17.15 37.18 1.65
N GLY A 373 17.41 36.14 2.46
CA GLY A 373 18.71 35.97 3.10
C GLY A 373 19.05 37.14 4.02
N LEU A 374 20.24 37.16 4.59
CA LEU A 374 20.77 38.33 5.26
C LEU A 374 21.22 39.35 4.19
N PRO A 375 20.54 40.51 4.03
CA PRO A 375 20.94 41.51 3.06
C PRO A 375 22.26 42.15 3.45
N LEU A 376 23.16 42.36 2.49
CA LEU A 376 24.44 43.02 2.73
C LEU A 376 24.24 44.38 3.40
N GLU A 377 23.24 45.15 2.98
CA GLU A 377 22.91 46.48 3.51
C GLU A 377 22.72 46.49 5.04
N ASN A 378 22.18 45.40 5.61
CA ASN A 378 21.96 45.28 7.05
C ASN A 378 23.26 45.11 7.86
N VAL A 379 24.30 44.55 7.24
CA VAL A 379 25.57 44.20 7.90
C VAL A 379 26.80 44.92 7.33
N GLN A 380 26.62 45.72 6.27
CA GLN A 380 27.68 46.40 5.52
C GLN A 380 28.55 47.28 6.42
N HIS A 381 27.93 48.05 7.32
CA HIS A 381 28.66 48.91 8.24
C HIS A 381 29.49 48.09 9.26
N VAL A 382 28.91 47.01 9.79
CA VAL A 382 29.58 46.14 10.77
C VAL A 382 30.76 45.40 10.13
N LEU A 383 30.58 44.89 8.91
CA LEU A 383 31.64 44.24 8.15
C LEU A 383 32.78 45.21 7.82
N ARG A 384 32.46 46.49 7.53
CA ARG A 384 33.46 47.53 7.28
C ARG A 384 34.35 47.70 8.51
N LEU A 385 33.75 48.00 9.65
CA LEU A 385 34.46 48.15 10.92
C LEU A 385 35.30 46.91 11.26
N TYR A 386 34.77 45.71 11.02
CA TYR A 386 35.46 44.44 11.26
C TYR A 386 36.75 44.32 10.43
N ILE A 387 36.70 44.61 9.12
CA ILE A 387 37.88 44.49 8.25
C ILE A 387 38.87 45.65 8.46
N GLU A 388 38.39 46.87 8.71
CA GLU A 388 39.27 48.01 9.05
C GLU A 388 40.04 47.72 10.34
N ALA A 389 39.38 47.16 11.36
CA ALA A 389 40.03 46.73 12.59
C ALA A 389 41.05 45.60 12.37
N LEU A 390 40.78 44.70 11.43
CA LEU A 390 41.62 43.54 11.15
C LEU A 390 42.84 43.88 10.25
N THR A 391 42.70 44.85 9.35
CA THR A 391 43.74 45.20 8.35
C THR A 391 44.44 46.54 8.61
N GLY A 392 43.87 47.41 9.44
CA GLY A 392 44.36 48.76 9.72
C GLY A 392 44.22 49.74 8.54
N LYS A 393 43.47 49.38 7.50
CA LYS A 393 43.26 50.19 6.29
C LYS A 393 41.79 50.56 6.17
N GLU A 394 41.52 51.77 5.71
CA GLU A 394 40.16 52.22 5.36
C GLU A 394 39.70 51.46 4.10
N ILE A 395 38.54 50.80 4.21
CA ILE A 395 37.97 49.96 3.16
C ILE A 395 36.49 50.27 2.91
N GLU A 396 36.05 50.11 1.67
CA GLU A 396 34.65 50.17 1.29
C GLU A 396 34.11 48.76 1.05
N ILE A 397 32.85 48.52 1.44
CA ILE A 397 32.15 47.28 1.14
C ILE A 397 31.02 47.62 0.19
N ALA A 398 30.96 46.93 -0.94
CA ALA A 398 29.96 47.16 -1.97
C ALA A 398 29.36 45.82 -2.46
N PRO A 399 28.16 45.81 -3.04
CA PRO A 399 27.61 44.60 -3.63
C PRO A 399 28.34 44.23 -4.93
N LEU A 400 28.43 42.94 -5.27
CA LEU A 400 29.02 42.44 -6.52
C LEU A 400 28.42 43.08 -7.78
N THR A 401 27.17 43.54 -7.72
CA THR A 401 26.50 44.26 -8.82
C THR A 401 27.09 45.64 -9.10
N ALA A 402 27.87 46.20 -8.17
CA ALA A 402 28.53 47.49 -8.30
C ALA A 402 29.94 47.40 -8.91
N ILE A 403 30.40 46.22 -9.32
CA ILE A 403 31.72 46.06 -9.96
C ILE A 403 31.74 46.82 -11.30
N PRO A 404 32.63 47.82 -11.49
CA PRO A 404 32.77 48.51 -12.77
C PRO A 404 33.29 47.57 -13.86
N GLN A 405 32.70 47.62 -15.07
CA GLN A 405 33.06 46.72 -16.18
C GLN A 405 34.52 46.87 -16.68
N GLU A 406 35.18 47.97 -16.33
CA GLU A 406 36.52 48.32 -16.82
C GLU A 406 37.67 47.89 -15.88
N THR A 407 37.38 47.35 -14.68
CA THR A 407 38.41 47.04 -13.68
C THR A 407 38.57 45.53 -13.48
N ARG A 408 39.55 44.91 -14.15
CA ARG A 408 39.91 43.49 -13.94
C ARG A 408 40.89 43.25 -12.78
N ILE A 409 41.36 44.31 -12.12
CA ILE A 409 42.29 44.25 -10.98
C ILE A 409 41.69 45.14 -9.89
N GLY A 410 41.46 44.56 -8.70
CA GLY A 410 40.87 45.28 -7.57
C GLY A 410 41.71 46.50 -7.17
N ASP A 411 41.04 47.58 -6.79
CA ASP A 411 41.64 48.84 -6.31
C ASP A 411 42.31 48.72 -4.92
N GLY A 412 42.19 47.55 -4.28
CA GLY A 412 42.68 47.28 -2.93
C GLY A 412 41.98 48.08 -1.84
N LYS A 413 40.90 48.79 -2.18
CA LYS A 413 40.12 49.67 -1.31
C LYS A 413 38.66 49.23 -1.20
N THR A 414 38.11 48.54 -2.19
CA THR A 414 36.72 48.13 -2.23
C THR A 414 36.60 46.61 -2.26
N ILE A 415 35.86 46.05 -1.29
CA ILE A 415 35.54 44.62 -1.21
C ILE A 415 34.12 44.40 -1.71
N TYR A 416 33.99 43.58 -2.75
CA TYR A 416 32.70 43.27 -3.35
C TYR A 416 32.13 41.97 -2.82
N LEU A 417 30.94 42.02 -2.24
CA LEU A 417 30.27 40.87 -1.60
C LEU A 417 28.88 40.60 -2.23
N PRO A 418 28.33 39.38 -2.12
CA PRO A 418 26.97 39.09 -2.56
C PRO A 418 25.95 40.02 -1.89
N THR A 419 24.94 40.46 -2.65
CA THR A 419 23.90 41.40 -2.21
C THR A 419 23.06 40.85 -1.05
N ALA A 420 22.92 39.53 -0.99
CA ALA A 420 22.38 38.80 0.14
C ALA A 420 23.08 37.44 0.24
N VAL A 421 23.20 36.92 1.46
CA VAL A 421 23.70 35.56 1.73
C VAL A 421 22.60 34.80 2.46
N ALA A 422 22.33 33.58 2.00
CA ALA A 422 21.33 32.67 2.55
C ALA A 422 21.88 31.22 2.52
N GLU A 423 23.18 31.06 2.78
CA GLU A 423 23.87 29.77 2.61
C GLU A 423 23.59 28.83 3.79
N PHE A 424 23.37 29.39 4.98
CA PHE A 424 23.20 28.66 6.22
C PHE A 424 21.80 28.79 6.84
N ASP A 425 20.90 29.55 6.20
CA ASP A 425 19.52 29.83 6.65
C ASP A 425 19.46 30.34 8.11
N ASP A 426 20.51 31.07 8.53
CA ASP A 426 20.73 31.56 9.88
C ASP A 426 21.56 32.84 9.78
N ASP A 427 20.97 33.97 10.14
CA ASP A 427 21.61 35.29 10.01
C ASP A 427 22.97 35.34 10.73
N GLU A 428 23.18 34.59 11.82
CA GLU A 428 24.45 34.58 12.54
C GLU A 428 25.53 33.82 11.75
N LYS A 429 25.19 32.66 11.17
CA LYS A 429 26.09 31.87 10.32
C LYS A 429 26.31 32.51 8.96
N ASP A 430 25.29 33.10 8.36
CA ASP A 430 25.38 33.86 7.12
C ASP A 430 26.21 35.14 7.35
N PHE A 431 26.10 35.78 8.51
CA PHE A 431 27.00 36.85 8.92
C PHE A 431 28.44 36.35 9.11
N ARG A 432 28.66 35.13 9.66
CA ARG A 432 29.99 34.52 9.72
C ARG A 432 30.55 34.26 8.32
N LEU A 433 29.73 33.80 7.37
CA LEU A 433 30.13 33.66 5.97
C LEU A 433 30.53 34.99 5.36
N TYR A 434 29.74 36.04 5.59
CA TYR A 434 30.09 37.40 5.18
C TYR A 434 31.45 37.84 5.74
N LYS A 435 31.76 37.56 7.01
CA LYS A 435 33.08 37.87 7.60
C LYS A 435 34.21 37.11 6.92
N VAL A 436 34.01 35.84 6.56
CA VAL A 436 35.00 35.02 5.85
C VAL A 436 35.23 35.56 4.43
N LEU A 437 34.16 35.84 3.69
CA LEU A 437 34.24 36.41 2.34
C LEU A 437 34.90 37.80 2.35
N ALA A 438 34.56 38.63 3.34
CA ALA A 438 35.14 39.95 3.51
C ALA A 438 36.64 39.88 3.87
N ALA A 439 37.04 38.97 4.78
CA ALA A 439 38.45 38.77 5.14
C ALA A 439 39.27 38.27 3.94
N HIS A 440 38.72 37.32 3.18
CA HIS A 440 39.35 36.83 1.96
C HIS A 440 39.53 37.95 0.92
N GLY A 441 38.51 38.78 0.72
CA GLY A 441 38.57 39.95 -0.18
C GLY A 441 39.58 41.01 0.28
N ALA A 442 39.89 41.06 1.59
CA ALA A 442 40.92 41.93 2.16
C ALA A 442 42.34 41.33 2.13
N GLY A 443 42.50 40.09 1.64
CA GLY A 443 43.78 39.39 1.53
C GLY A 443 44.30 38.79 2.85
N GLN A 444 43.39 38.31 3.71
CA GLN A 444 43.69 37.72 5.03
C GLN A 444 43.39 36.22 5.07
#